data_AF-R5E090-F1
#
_entry.id   AF-R5E090-F1
#
_cell.length_a   1.000
_cell.length_b   1.000
_cell.length_c   1.000
_cell.angle_alpha   90.00
_cell.angle_beta   90.00
_cell.angle_gamma   90.00
#
_symmetry.space_group_name_H-M   'P 1'
#
loop_
_entity.id
_entity.type
_entity.pdbx_description
1 polymer ?
#
loop_
_entity_poly.entity_id
_entity_poly.type
_entity_poly.pdbx_seq_one_letter_code
_entity_poly.pdbx_strand_id
1 'polypeptide(L)'
;MKRNRFLYGFIMLLMGIVLMGNSAEASEYVQITAKCKEAGRASLEIYVLDDVVDGFNIYRADEQNGTYQLIDSVSTYDLSGTGYYDYDNNVSVDYIYTDATDLQLYHTYYYRIEVYSQESDNQNVLETVDTEVMIVGQGTTISKAKRKGKNGVTLSWNAVSDADGYQIYCVSDYDDQNNELYVNPYDESSYTLIGTVSKNTTSKNFSKLINGATYYYIVYAYRNVDGNRYLSVPSEYKYVTMDYYGCDKESYVARVKRAYGSEKKMKKNFKTEKKARKQMKTIKIKVWDYRKGKKGKKVTKTKYLTVNKRLAPTIQQIFKEIYNNKEKQVIHDIGCYSYRAGEHMYGLAIDVNANENYMIDGKKVLAGSYWKPKKDPYSIPDNSQFVKIMKRYGFYRGAWGKRKDYMHFSYFGT
;
A
#
# COMPACT_ATOMS: atom_id res chain seq x y z
N MET A 1 -0.64 36.62 -11.82
CA MET A 1 -2.08 36.52 -11.47
C MET A 1 -2.36 35.12 -10.90
N LYS A 2 -2.52 35.08 -9.58
CA LYS A 2 -3.01 34.00 -8.69
C LYS A 2 -2.60 32.53 -8.97
N ARG A 3 -1.45 32.15 -8.39
CA ARG A 3 -1.13 30.78 -7.93
C ARG A 3 -2.06 30.44 -6.75
N ASN A 4 -2.97 29.49 -6.91
CA ASN A 4 -3.72 28.92 -5.78
C ASN A 4 -2.82 27.94 -5.02
N ARG A 5 -2.27 28.42 -3.90
CA ARG A 5 -1.77 27.57 -2.80
C ARG A 5 -3.01 27.04 -2.07
N PHE A 6 -3.21 25.72 -2.07
CA PHE A 6 -4.14 25.10 -1.14
C PHE A 6 -3.46 25.09 0.24
N LEU A 7 -3.98 25.96 1.10
CA LEU A 7 -3.67 26.04 2.51
C LEU A 7 -4.39 24.86 3.18
N TYR A 8 -3.67 23.81 3.57
CA TYR A 8 -4.17 22.86 4.55
C TYR A 8 -4.17 23.59 5.90
N GLY A 9 -5.33 24.12 6.28
CA GLY A 9 -5.55 24.66 7.61
C GLY A 9 -5.50 23.53 8.62
N PHE A 10 -4.35 23.38 9.28
CA PHE A 10 -4.24 22.71 10.56
C PHE A 10 -5.05 23.53 11.58
N ILE A 11 -6.28 23.11 11.87
CA ILE A 11 -6.91 23.45 13.14
C ILE A 11 -6.30 22.45 14.13
N MET A 12 -5.17 22.81 14.74
CA MET A 12 -4.75 22.21 16.00
C MET A 12 -5.76 22.66 17.05
N LEU A 13 -6.76 21.82 17.31
CA LEU A 13 -7.31 21.78 18.65
C LEU A 13 -6.20 21.14 19.50
N LEU A 14 -5.58 21.91 20.39
CA LEU A 14 -4.66 21.39 21.40
C LEU A 14 -5.42 20.42 22.32
N MET A 15 -5.54 19.17 21.89
CA MET A 15 -5.46 18.02 22.79
C MET A 15 -4.08 17.45 22.53
N GLY A 16 -3.24 17.36 23.57
CA GLY A 16 -1.93 16.72 23.49
C GLY A 16 -2.09 15.30 22.98
N ILE A 17 -1.90 15.10 21.69
CA ILE A 17 -1.69 13.79 21.11
C ILE A 17 -0.22 13.53 21.36
N VAL A 18 0.11 12.77 22.40
CA VAL A 18 1.42 12.12 22.50
C VAL A 18 1.40 11.05 21.42
N LEU A 19 1.82 11.42 20.22
CA LEU A 19 2.16 10.44 19.19
C LEU A 19 3.30 9.62 19.78
N MET A 20 3.13 8.30 19.81
CA MET A 20 4.18 7.34 20.16
C MET A 20 5.29 7.48 19.12
N GLY A 21 6.20 8.42 19.33
CA GLY A 21 7.45 8.44 18.63
C GLY A 21 8.23 7.23 19.11
N ASN A 22 8.67 6.39 18.18
CA ASN A 22 9.93 5.71 18.40
C ASN A 22 10.95 6.84 18.69
N SER A 23 11.47 6.95 19.90
CA SER A 23 12.69 7.69 20.14
C SER A 23 13.80 6.87 19.50
N ALA A 24 14.06 7.14 18.22
CA ALA A 24 15.25 6.67 17.56
C ALA A 24 16.35 7.69 17.87
N GLU A 25 17.23 7.35 18.80
CA GLU A 25 18.39 8.16 19.12
C GLU A 25 19.62 7.48 18.54
N ALA A 26 20.32 8.19 17.64
CA ALA A 26 21.58 7.75 17.09
C ALA A 26 22.69 8.62 17.69
N SER A 27 23.71 7.98 18.20
CA SER A 27 24.91 8.59 18.78
C SER A 27 26.16 8.11 18.03
N GLU A 28 27.34 8.27 18.61
CA GLU A 28 28.59 7.91 17.93
C GLU A 28 28.76 6.39 17.85
N TYR A 29 28.40 5.68 18.92
CA TYR A 29 28.70 4.26 19.08
C TYR A 29 27.47 3.35 18.97
N VAL A 30 26.27 3.86 19.24
CA VAL A 30 25.02 3.10 19.12
C VAL A 30 23.89 3.87 18.44
N GLN A 31 22.91 3.13 17.93
CA GLN A 31 21.57 3.64 17.66
C GLN A 31 20.58 2.84 18.52
N ILE A 32 19.62 3.54 19.13
CA ILE A 32 18.64 2.93 20.04
C ILE A 32 17.24 3.27 19.57
N THR A 33 16.36 2.28 19.53
CA THR A 33 14.92 2.46 19.38
C THR A 33 14.21 1.93 20.62
N ALA A 34 13.53 2.82 21.35
CA ALA A 34 12.83 2.47 22.57
C ALA A 34 11.31 2.54 22.36
N LYS A 35 10.57 1.47 22.71
CA LYS A 35 9.10 1.45 22.68
C LYS A 35 8.50 0.33 23.53
N CYS A 36 7.22 0.48 23.87
CA CYS A 36 6.45 -0.61 24.47
C CYS A 36 5.98 -1.56 23.34
N LYS A 37 6.71 -2.66 23.11
CA LYS A 37 6.37 -3.69 22.10
C LYS A 37 5.39 -4.74 22.61
N GLU A 38 5.53 -5.09 23.87
CA GLU A 38 4.67 -6.01 24.58
C GLU A 38 3.92 -5.24 25.66
N ALA A 39 2.65 -5.58 25.88
CA ALA A 39 1.83 -4.91 26.89
C ALA A 39 2.52 -4.90 28.26
N GLY A 40 2.63 -3.72 28.85
CA GLY A 40 3.25 -3.57 30.17
C GLY A 40 4.77 -3.67 30.20
N ARG A 41 5.46 -3.77 29.06
CA ARG A 41 6.93 -3.96 29.02
C ARG A 41 7.60 -2.94 28.12
N ALA A 42 8.71 -2.37 28.58
CA ALA A 42 9.59 -1.59 27.73
C ALA A 42 10.48 -2.52 26.90
N SER A 43 10.75 -2.13 25.66
CA SER A 43 11.72 -2.78 24.80
C SER A 43 12.69 -1.74 24.25
N LEU A 44 13.99 -2.04 24.35
CA LEU A 44 15.08 -1.24 23.80
C LEU A 44 15.78 -2.07 22.73
N GLU A 45 15.72 -1.62 21.48
CA GLU A 45 16.46 -2.21 20.36
C GLU A 45 17.74 -1.42 20.17
N ILE A 46 18.89 -2.09 20.36
CA ILE A 46 20.21 -1.47 20.33
C ILE A 46 20.96 -2.00 19.11
N TYR A 47 21.49 -1.05 18.34
CA TYR A 47 22.30 -1.25 17.16
C TYR A 47 23.69 -0.71 17.46
N VAL A 48 24.72 -1.54 17.32
CA VAL A 48 26.12 -1.15 17.54
C VAL A 48 26.68 -0.61 16.23
N LEU A 49 27.24 0.60 16.27
CA LEU A 49 27.71 1.31 15.08
C LEU A 49 29.23 1.22 14.90
N ASP A 50 29.96 0.82 15.94
CA ASP A 50 31.42 0.82 15.98
C ASP A 50 31.97 -0.43 16.68
N ASP A 51 33.10 -0.95 16.21
CA ASP A 51 33.71 -2.20 16.70
C ASP A 51 34.45 -2.03 18.04
N VAL A 52 34.67 -0.80 18.48
CA VAL A 52 35.25 -0.50 19.80
C VAL A 52 34.29 -0.73 20.96
N VAL A 53 33.01 -1.02 20.69
CA VAL A 53 31.99 -1.27 21.72
C VAL A 53 32.08 -2.71 22.23
N ASP A 54 32.47 -2.87 23.50
CA ASP A 54 32.53 -4.16 24.17
C ASP A 54 31.25 -4.50 24.95
N GLY A 55 30.36 -3.53 25.17
CA GLY A 55 29.05 -3.78 25.77
C GLY A 55 28.31 -2.52 26.21
N PHE A 56 27.23 -2.72 26.94
CA PHE A 56 26.39 -1.65 27.46
C PHE A 56 25.73 -2.02 28.79
N ASN A 57 25.73 -1.06 29.71
CA ASN A 57 24.98 -1.11 30.96
C ASN A 57 23.65 -0.39 30.76
N ILE A 58 22.55 -1.05 31.11
CA ILE A 58 21.19 -0.51 30.97
C ILE A 58 20.68 -0.16 32.36
N TYR A 59 20.33 1.10 32.54
CA TYR A 59 19.74 1.62 33.76
C TYR A 59 18.32 2.11 33.52
N ARG A 60 17.49 2.11 34.56
CA ARG A 60 16.14 2.70 34.54
C ARG A 60 15.90 3.62 35.74
N ALA A 61 15.14 4.68 35.51
CA ALA A 61 14.54 5.53 36.52
C ALA A 61 13.03 5.63 36.32
N ASP A 62 12.29 5.77 37.42
CA ASP A 62 10.82 5.87 37.39
C ASP A 62 10.36 7.32 37.12
N GLU A 63 11.25 8.30 37.24
CA GLU A 63 10.98 9.73 37.05
C GLU A 63 12.09 10.41 36.24
N GLN A 64 11.75 11.49 35.55
CA GLN A 64 12.70 12.26 34.77
C GLN A 64 13.77 12.85 35.70
N ASN A 65 15.05 12.58 35.39
CA ASN A 65 16.19 12.94 36.25
C ASN A 65 16.18 12.29 37.65
N GLY A 66 15.45 11.19 37.81
CA GLY A 66 15.45 10.40 39.03
C GLY A 66 16.75 9.60 39.23
N THR A 67 16.77 8.76 40.25
CA THR A 67 17.88 7.83 40.51
C THR A 67 17.80 6.66 39.53
N TYR A 68 18.80 6.54 38.67
CA TYR A 68 18.95 5.42 37.75
C TYR A 68 19.49 4.18 38.48
N GLN A 69 18.81 3.05 38.31
CA GLN A 69 19.22 1.75 38.82
C GLN A 69 19.66 0.85 37.67
N LEU A 70 20.80 0.15 37.83
CA LEU A 70 21.26 -0.83 36.86
C LEU A 70 20.27 -2.00 36.82
N ILE A 71 19.72 -2.28 35.64
CA ILE A 71 18.75 -3.36 35.43
C ILE A 71 19.26 -4.45 34.49
N ASP A 72 20.28 -4.14 33.68
CA ASP A 72 20.98 -5.15 32.87
C ASP A 72 22.39 -4.69 32.51
N SER A 73 23.25 -5.64 32.15
CA SER A 73 24.61 -5.42 31.66
C SER A 73 24.92 -6.47 30.62
N VAL A 74 25.24 -6.04 29.40
CA VAL A 74 25.36 -6.92 28.24
C VAL A 74 26.69 -6.69 27.55
N SER A 75 27.43 -7.77 27.35
CA SER A 75 28.68 -7.77 26.59
C SER A 75 28.42 -8.07 25.12
N THR A 76 29.09 -7.37 24.19
CA THR A 76 28.96 -7.64 22.75
C THR A 76 29.52 -9.01 22.37
N TYR A 77 30.44 -9.58 23.15
CA TYR A 77 30.93 -10.95 22.98
C TYR A 77 29.82 -11.99 23.20
N ASP A 78 28.90 -11.71 24.13
CA ASP A 78 27.75 -12.57 24.43
C ASP A 78 26.66 -12.48 23.35
N LEU A 79 26.77 -11.50 22.44
CA LEU A 79 25.84 -11.34 21.32
C LEU A 79 26.11 -12.32 20.17
N SER A 80 27.22 -13.07 20.21
CA SER A 80 27.58 -14.03 19.16
C SER A 80 26.50 -15.10 18.94
N GLY A 81 25.73 -14.94 17.86
CA GLY A 81 24.60 -15.80 17.50
C GLY A 81 23.21 -15.30 17.92
N THR A 82 23.12 -14.13 18.55
CA THR A 82 21.85 -13.48 18.97
C THR A 82 21.38 -12.36 18.04
N GLY A 83 22.25 -11.90 17.12
CA GLY A 83 21.94 -10.86 16.15
C GLY A 83 20.67 -11.20 15.36
N TYR A 84 19.69 -10.32 15.45
CA TYR A 84 18.42 -10.45 14.78
C TYR A 84 18.43 -9.55 13.54
N TYR A 85 18.43 -10.15 12.36
CA TYR A 85 18.12 -9.39 11.16
C TYR A 85 16.63 -9.04 11.19
N ASP A 86 16.34 -7.77 11.47
CA ASP A 86 15.02 -7.21 11.27
C ASP A 86 14.80 -7.07 9.76
N TYR A 87 14.27 -8.14 9.16
CA TYR A 87 13.90 -8.18 7.75
C TYR A 87 12.87 -7.09 7.41
N ASP A 88 12.09 -6.65 8.38
CA ASP A 88 11.02 -5.68 8.19
C ASP A 88 11.58 -4.25 8.07
N ASN A 89 12.68 -3.94 8.77
CA ASN A 89 13.36 -2.65 8.65
C ASN A 89 14.64 -2.67 7.81
N ASN A 90 15.09 -3.86 7.37
CA ASN A 90 16.34 -4.07 6.65
C ASN A 90 17.57 -3.54 7.42
N VAL A 91 17.56 -3.73 8.74
CA VAL A 91 18.65 -3.39 9.67
C VAL A 91 18.93 -4.61 10.55
N SER A 92 20.20 -4.84 10.89
CA SER A 92 20.58 -5.88 11.85
C SER A 92 20.49 -5.29 13.25
N VAL A 93 19.55 -5.74 14.08
CA VAL A 93 19.52 -5.42 15.52
C VAL A 93 20.53 -6.31 16.21
N ASP A 94 21.47 -5.73 16.94
CA ASP A 94 22.48 -6.50 17.65
C ASP A 94 21.95 -7.02 18.98
N TYR A 95 21.08 -6.24 19.65
CA TYR A 95 20.48 -6.64 20.92
C TYR A 95 19.08 -6.05 21.15
N ILE A 96 18.18 -6.86 21.74
CA ILE A 96 16.85 -6.41 22.19
C ILE A 96 16.73 -6.66 23.69
N TYR A 97 16.75 -5.58 24.46
CA TYR A 97 16.38 -5.64 25.87
C TYR A 97 14.86 -5.61 26.00
N THR A 98 14.32 -6.42 26.90
CA THR A 98 12.91 -6.33 27.33
C THR A 98 12.88 -6.27 28.84
N ASP A 99 12.36 -5.16 29.38
CA ASP A 99 12.19 -5.00 30.82
C ASP A 99 11.10 -5.97 31.29
N ALA A 100 11.52 -7.06 31.94
CA ALA A 100 10.64 -8.12 32.40
C ALA A 100 9.95 -7.80 33.75
N THR A 101 10.18 -6.61 34.32
CA THR A 101 9.47 -6.18 35.53
C THR A 101 8.02 -5.76 35.23
N ASP A 102 7.17 -5.86 36.25
CA ASP A 102 5.77 -5.42 36.15
C ASP A 102 5.69 -3.89 36.21
N LEU A 103 5.86 -3.23 35.05
CA LEU A 103 5.79 -1.78 34.93
C LEU A 103 4.35 -1.27 34.95
N GLN A 104 4.13 -0.11 35.55
CA GLN A 104 2.81 0.50 35.63
C GLN A 104 2.35 0.99 34.23
N LEU A 105 1.12 0.64 33.86
CA LEU A 105 0.51 1.15 32.63
C LEU A 105 0.29 2.67 32.69
N TYR A 106 0.45 3.32 31.54
CA TYR A 106 0.29 4.76 31.32
C TYR A 106 1.28 5.60 32.14
N HIS A 107 2.44 5.03 32.41
CA HIS A 107 3.58 5.66 33.06
C HIS A 107 4.78 5.69 32.12
N THR A 108 5.51 6.81 32.11
CA THR A 108 6.78 6.92 31.38
C THR A 108 7.92 6.51 32.27
N TYR A 109 8.68 5.51 31.85
CA TYR A 109 9.96 5.15 32.47
C TYR A 109 11.11 5.68 31.63
N TYR A 110 12.20 6.03 32.30
CA TYR A 110 13.39 6.62 31.67
C TYR A 110 14.51 5.61 31.71
N TYR A 111 15.18 5.43 30.58
CA TYR A 111 16.26 4.47 30.41
C TYR A 111 17.54 5.20 30.07
N ARG A 112 18.64 4.73 30.63
CA ARG A 112 19.99 5.21 30.34
C ARG A 112 20.83 4.05 29.90
N ILE A 113 21.48 4.19 28.75
CA ILE A 113 22.36 3.19 28.16
C ILE A 113 23.76 3.76 28.21
N GLU A 114 24.59 3.19 29.07
CA GLU A 114 26.01 3.53 29.18
C GLU A 114 26.80 2.54 28.33
N VAL A 115 27.31 3.02 27.20
CA VAL A 115 28.07 2.22 26.24
C VAL A 115 29.53 2.22 26.69
N TYR A 116 30.17 1.06 26.69
CA TYR A 116 31.52 0.92 27.19
C TYR A 116 32.45 0.14 26.25
N SER A 117 33.73 0.44 26.36
CA SER A 117 34.83 -0.44 25.95
C SER A 117 35.49 -1.07 27.17
N GLN A 118 36.15 -2.19 26.97
CA GLN A 118 36.80 -2.99 28.00
C GLN A 118 38.30 -3.08 27.70
N GLU A 119 39.11 -2.47 28.55
CA GLU A 119 40.57 -2.58 28.49
C GLU A 119 41.08 -3.34 29.72
N SER A 120 41.42 -4.61 29.52
CA SER A 120 41.77 -5.52 30.63
C SER A 120 40.65 -5.57 31.69
N ASP A 121 40.93 -5.18 32.93
CA ASP A 121 39.94 -5.16 34.01
C ASP A 121 39.17 -3.82 34.12
N ASN A 122 39.51 -2.81 33.29
CA ASN A 122 38.89 -1.49 33.35
C ASN A 122 37.80 -1.32 32.29
N GLN A 123 36.62 -0.94 32.74
CA GLN A 123 35.51 -0.51 31.90
C GLN A 123 35.60 1.00 31.67
N ASN A 124 35.68 1.41 30.41
CA ASN A 124 35.70 2.83 30.03
C ASN A 124 34.36 3.19 29.38
N VAL A 125 33.66 4.15 29.96
CA VAL A 125 32.43 4.68 29.36
C VAL A 125 32.78 5.46 28.10
N LEU A 126 32.29 4.99 26.97
CA LEU A 126 32.43 5.64 25.67
C LEU A 126 31.39 6.75 25.54
N GLU A 127 30.13 6.43 25.81
CA GLU A 127 29.03 7.39 25.77
C GLU A 127 27.86 6.98 26.67
N THR A 128 26.92 7.91 26.83
CA THR A 128 25.66 7.69 27.54
C THR A 128 24.51 8.21 26.70
N VAL A 129 23.53 7.36 26.45
CA VAL A 129 22.31 7.68 25.70
C VAL A 129 21.11 7.54 26.64
N ASP A 130 20.33 8.60 26.79
CA ASP A 130 19.12 8.62 27.61
C ASP A 130 17.89 8.50 26.69
N THR A 131 16.89 7.72 27.08
CA THR A 131 15.63 7.60 26.33
C THR A 131 14.46 7.36 27.28
N GLU A 132 13.23 7.37 26.78
CA GLU A 132 12.04 7.17 27.59
C GLU A 132 11.02 6.26 26.90
N VAL A 133 10.25 5.51 27.69
CA VAL A 133 9.21 4.62 27.19
C VAL A 133 7.92 4.80 27.98
N MET A 134 6.85 5.19 27.26
CA MET A 134 5.49 5.15 27.78
C MET A 134 4.97 3.71 27.76
N ILE A 135 4.66 3.17 28.93
CA ILE A 135 4.15 1.81 29.08
C ILE A 135 2.66 1.79 28.79
N VAL A 136 2.20 0.88 27.92
CA VAL A 136 0.81 0.83 27.47
C VAL A 136 0.24 -0.58 27.51
N GLY A 137 -1.09 -0.66 27.52
CA GLY A 137 -1.81 -1.92 27.60
C GLY A 137 -1.82 -2.71 26.29
N GLN A 138 -2.32 -3.94 26.39
CA GLN A 138 -2.51 -4.82 25.25
C GLN A 138 -3.50 -4.21 24.24
N GLY A 139 -3.15 -4.30 22.97
CA GLY A 139 -3.99 -3.85 21.87
C GLY A 139 -5.11 -4.82 21.53
N THR A 140 -5.87 -4.45 20.51
CA THR A 140 -6.89 -5.34 19.93
C THR A 140 -6.28 -6.29 18.89
N THR A 141 -7.07 -7.26 18.45
CA THR A 141 -6.78 -8.08 17.27
C THR A 141 -7.86 -7.82 16.22
N ILE A 142 -7.44 -7.57 14.97
CA ILE A 142 -8.37 -7.48 13.84
C ILE A 142 -8.91 -8.88 13.53
N SER A 143 -10.15 -9.13 13.94
CA SER A 143 -10.85 -10.40 13.73
C SER A 143 -11.36 -10.58 12.30
N LYS A 144 -11.53 -9.48 11.56
CA LYS A 144 -12.02 -9.51 10.18
C LYS A 144 -11.62 -8.29 9.37
N ALA A 145 -11.05 -8.52 8.19
CA ALA A 145 -10.92 -7.52 7.13
C ALA A 145 -11.43 -8.14 5.82
N LYS A 146 -12.59 -7.69 5.32
CA LYS A 146 -13.21 -8.25 4.11
C LYS A 146 -13.79 -7.18 3.21
N ARG A 147 -13.70 -7.40 1.89
CA ARG A 147 -14.32 -6.52 0.89
C ARG A 147 -15.84 -6.42 1.09
N LYS A 148 -16.36 -5.20 1.07
CA LYS A 148 -17.79 -4.86 1.10
C LYS A 148 -18.19 -4.24 -0.24
N GLY A 149 -18.92 -5.01 -1.05
CA GLY A 149 -19.34 -4.57 -2.38
C GLY A 149 -18.15 -4.33 -3.31
N LYS A 150 -18.24 -3.33 -4.18
CA LYS A 150 -17.27 -3.07 -5.24
C LYS A 150 -16.10 -2.16 -4.86
N ASN A 151 -16.26 -1.34 -3.82
CA ASN A 151 -15.35 -0.24 -3.49
C ASN A 151 -15.32 0.07 -1.99
N GLY A 152 -15.47 -0.96 -1.15
CA GLY A 152 -15.44 -0.80 0.30
C GLY A 152 -14.88 -2.02 1.02
N VAL A 153 -14.61 -1.83 2.30
CA VAL A 153 -14.10 -2.85 3.23
C VAL A 153 -14.91 -2.78 4.52
N THR A 154 -15.19 -3.94 5.11
CA THR A 154 -15.64 -4.06 6.50
C THR A 154 -14.46 -4.57 7.33
N LEU A 155 -14.08 -3.76 8.31
CA LEU A 155 -13.09 -4.08 9.33
C LEU A 155 -13.81 -4.37 10.65
N SER A 156 -13.40 -5.40 11.37
CA SER A 156 -13.88 -5.71 12.72
C SER A 156 -12.72 -6.19 13.59
N TRP A 157 -12.80 -5.93 14.89
CA TRP A 157 -11.75 -6.24 15.86
C TRP A 157 -12.34 -6.66 17.20
N ASN A 158 -11.52 -7.18 18.10
CA ASN A 158 -11.95 -7.65 19.42
C ASN A 158 -12.09 -6.47 20.39
N ALA A 159 -13.06 -6.53 21.31
CA ALA A 159 -13.15 -5.51 22.35
C ALA A 159 -11.98 -5.64 23.34
N VAL A 160 -11.40 -4.52 23.73
CA VAL A 160 -10.43 -4.39 24.83
C VAL A 160 -11.18 -3.81 26.03
N SER A 161 -11.08 -4.47 27.18
CA SER A 161 -11.96 -4.22 28.35
C SER A 161 -11.79 -2.84 28.97
N ASP A 162 -10.57 -2.31 28.99
CA ASP A 162 -10.21 -1.03 29.60
C ASP A 162 -10.04 0.12 28.60
N ALA A 163 -10.39 -0.11 27.33
CA ALA A 163 -10.29 0.88 26.28
C ALA A 163 -11.46 1.90 26.32
N ASP A 164 -11.15 3.16 26.10
CA ASP A 164 -12.12 4.24 25.88
C ASP A 164 -12.58 4.31 24.42
N GLY A 165 -11.81 3.73 23.51
CA GLY A 165 -12.16 3.58 22.12
C GLY A 165 -11.02 3.03 21.27
N TYR A 166 -11.14 3.23 19.97
CA TYR A 166 -10.19 2.72 18.99
C TYR A 166 -9.81 3.78 17.96
N GLN A 167 -8.57 3.75 17.53
CA GLN A 167 -8.08 4.46 16.36
C GLN A 167 -7.74 3.46 15.27
N ILE A 168 -8.24 3.72 14.05
CA ILE A 168 -8.00 2.88 12.88
C ILE A 168 -7.07 3.64 11.95
N TYR A 169 -5.94 3.03 11.65
CA TYR A 169 -4.98 3.56 10.71
C TYR A 169 -4.94 2.71 9.45
N CYS A 170 -4.55 3.32 8.33
CA CYS A 170 -4.47 2.66 7.05
C CYS A 170 -3.37 3.24 6.16
N VAL A 171 -2.74 2.35 5.40
CA VAL A 171 -1.88 2.68 4.26
C VAL A 171 -2.37 1.91 3.03
N SER A 172 -2.17 2.47 1.83
CA SER A 172 -2.53 1.84 0.57
C SER A 172 -1.35 1.88 -0.40
N ASP A 173 -1.22 0.82 -1.20
CA ASP A 173 -0.23 0.74 -2.28
C ASP A 173 -0.60 1.55 -3.52
N TYR A 174 -1.56 2.46 -3.40
CA TYR A 174 -1.89 3.46 -4.40
C TYR A 174 -2.19 4.82 -3.74
N ASP A 175 -1.73 5.89 -4.39
CA ASP A 175 -2.14 7.25 -4.04
C ASP A 175 -3.51 7.62 -4.66
N ASP A 176 -4.03 8.79 -4.25
CA ASP A 176 -5.28 9.37 -4.79
C ASP A 176 -5.19 9.76 -6.27
N GLN A 177 -4.01 9.72 -6.86
CA GLN A 177 -3.72 10.02 -8.26
C GLN A 177 -3.47 8.75 -9.10
N ASN A 178 -3.75 7.57 -8.53
CA ASN A 178 -3.59 6.26 -9.16
C ASN A 178 -2.14 5.87 -9.47
N ASN A 179 -1.17 6.43 -8.76
CA ASN A 179 0.20 5.94 -8.81
C ASN A 179 0.37 4.82 -7.81
N GLU A 180 0.99 3.73 -8.27
CA GLU A 180 1.41 2.60 -7.43
C GLU A 180 2.50 3.07 -6.46
N LEU A 181 2.38 2.68 -5.20
CA LEU A 181 3.31 2.99 -4.12
C LEU A 181 3.89 1.69 -3.56
N TYR A 182 5.16 1.73 -3.17
CA TYR A 182 5.70 0.69 -2.30
C TYR A 182 5.14 0.87 -0.90
N VAL A 183 4.71 -0.22 -0.28
CA VAL A 183 4.23 -0.25 1.11
C VAL A 183 5.00 -1.32 1.84
N ASN A 184 5.71 -0.91 2.88
CA ASN A 184 6.20 -1.80 3.90
C ASN A 184 5.13 -1.89 5.00
N PRO A 185 4.38 -3.00 5.12
CA PRO A 185 3.28 -3.09 6.07
C PRO A 185 3.73 -3.12 7.54
N TYR A 186 5.03 -3.31 7.78
CA TYR A 186 5.65 -3.32 9.11
C TYR A 186 6.15 -1.95 9.55
N ASP A 187 6.31 -1.00 8.62
CA ASP A 187 6.59 0.39 8.95
C ASP A 187 5.30 1.09 9.39
N GLU A 188 5.05 1.07 10.71
CA GLU A 188 3.90 1.72 11.35
C GLU A 188 3.82 3.23 11.04
N SER A 189 4.95 3.90 10.80
CA SER A 189 5.00 5.35 10.52
C SER A 189 4.35 5.72 9.18
N SER A 190 4.27 4.75 8.26
CA SER A 190 3.62 4.92 6.95
C SER A 190 2.09 4.97 7.02
N TYR A 191 1.50 4.54 8.14
CA TYR A 191 0.06 4.46 8.29
C TYR A 191 -0.56 5.81 8.69
N THR A 192 -1.72 6.11 8.13
CA THR A 192 -2.45 7.36 8.40
C THR A 192 -3.74 7.09 9.18
N LEU A 193 -4.06 7.96 10.15
CA LEU A 193 -5.31 7.86 10.91
C LEU A 193 -6.52 8.11 10.00
N ILE A 194 -7.37 7.09 9.83
CA ILE A 194 -8.60 7.18 9.02
C ILE A 194 -9.88 7.13 9.86
N GLY A 195 -9.75 7.03 11.17
CA GLY A 195 -10.90 7.16 12.04
C GLY A 195 -10.64 6.88 13.51
N THR A 196 -11.46 7.52 14.35
CA THR A 196 -11.56 7.25 15.77
C THR A 196 -13.00 6.84 16.09
N VAL A 197 -13.19 5.86 16.97
CA VAL A 197 -14.52 5.39 17.39
C VAL A 197 -14.53 5.13 18.89
N SER A 198 -15.69 5.24 19.53
CA SER A 198 -15.87 4.95 20.96
C SER A 198 -15.75 3.45 21.26
N LYS A 199 -15.53 3.10 22.53
CA LYS A 199 -15.40 1.70 23.02
C LYS A 199 -16.49 0.72 22.55
N ASN A 200 -17.72 1.19 22.35
CA ASN A 200 -18.85 0.36 21.95
C ASN A 200 -18.84 -0.03 20.45
N THR A 201 -17.87 0.47 19.68
CA THR A 201 -17.74 0.18 18.25
C THR A 201 -16.53 -0.69 17.99
N THR A 202 -16.77 -1.93 17.57
CA THR A 202 -15.73 -2.91 17.21
C THR A 202 -15.76 -3.28 15.72
N SER A 203 -16.43 -2.47 14.90
CA SER A 203 -16.43 -2.63 13.45
C SER A 203 -16.65 -1.30 12.73
N LYS A 204 -15.97 -1.13 11.60
CA LYS A 204 -16.12 0.05 10.72
C LYS A 204 -16.16 -0.35 9.25
N ASN A 205 -16.95 0.41 8.48
CA ASN A 205 -17.01 0.27 7.04
C ASN A 205 -16.28 1.42 6.35
N PHE A 206 -15.42 1.08 5.40
CA PHE A 206 -14.73 2.02 4.52
C PHE A 206 -15.31 1.92 3.10
N SER A 207 -15.31 3.03 2.37
CA SER A 207 -15.90 3.13 1.04
C SER A 207 -15.09 4.05 0.14
N LYS A 208 -15.45 4.13 -1.16
CA LYS A 208 -14.73 4.91 -2.18
C LYS A 208 -13.29 4.44 -2.42
N LEU A 209 -13.03 3.16 -2.14
CA LEU A 209 -11.73 2.53 -2.37
C LEU A 209 -11.49 2.26 -3.85
N ILE A 210 -10.22 2.27 -4.25
CA ILE A 210 -9.76 2.14 -5.62
C ILE A 210 -9.66 0.65 -5.99
N ASN A 211 -10.17 0.24 -7.16
CA ASN A 211 -10.05 -1.15 -7.62
C ASN A 211 -8.58 -1.47 -7.93
N GLY A 212 -8.12 -2.66 -7.56
CA GLY A 212 -6.74 -3.14 -7.71
C GLY A 212 -5.79 -2.71 -6.60
N ALA A 213 -6.13 -1.67 -5.83
CA ALA A 213 -5.36 -1.27 -4.66
C ALA A 213 -5.52 -2.28 -3.50
N THR A 214 -4.44 -2.46 -2.74
CA THR A 214 -4.41 -3.16 -1.47
C THR A 214 -4.42 -2.11 -0.35
N TYR A 215 -5.26 -2.32 0.66
CA TYR A 215 -5.34 -1.49 1.85
C TYR A 215 -4.93 -2.31 3.06
N TYR A 216 -3.97 -1.81 3.82
CA TYR A 216 -3.47 -2.40 5.05
C TYR A 216 -4.04 -1.61 6.22
N TYR A 217 -4.50 -2.30 7.26
CA TYR A 217 -5.14 -1.70 8.43
C TYR A 217 -4.46 -2.18 9.70
N ILE A 218 -4.22 -1.24 10.60
CA ILE A 218 -3.88 -1.49 12.00
C ILE A 218 -4.89 -0.76 12.88
N VAL A 219 -5.17 -1.32 14.06
CA VAL A 219 -6.09 -0.74 15.03
C VAL A 219 -5.38 -0.65 16.37
N TYR A 220 -5.39 0.55 16.94
CA TYR A 220 -4.99 0.81 18.32
C TYR A 220 -6.25 0.88 19.17
N ALA A 221 -6.25 0.22 20.32
CA ALA A 221 -7.10 0.67 21.41
C ALA A 221 -6.51 1.97 21.98
N TYR A 222 -7.32 2.81 22.59
CA TYR A 222 -6.81 3.96 23.34
C TYR A 222 -7.49 4.08 24.69
N ARG A 223 -6.76 4.66 25.64
CA ARG A 223 -7.26 5.07 26.94
C ARG A 223 -6.91 6.52 27.18
N ASN A 224 -7.81 7.26 27.84
CA ASN A 224 -7.51 8.61 28.28
C ASN A 224 -7.19 8.58 29.77
N VAL A 225 -6.03 9.11 30.13
CA VAL A 225 -5.52 9.20 31.51
C VAL A 225 -5.02 10.62 31.71
N ASP A 226 -5.52 11.29 32.75
CA ASP A 226 -5.16 12.68 33.11
C ASP A 226 -5.28 13.68 31.95
N GLY A 227 -6.30 13.52 31.11
CA GLY A 227 -6.57 14.38 29.95
C GLY A 227 -5.74 14.06 28.70
N ASN A 228 -4.79 13.13 28.79
CA ASN A 228 -3.97 12.67 27.68
C ASN A 228 -4.50 11.35 27.10
N ARG A 229 -4.32 11.14 25.80
CA ARG A 229 -4.70 9.89 25.14
C ARG A 229 -3.47 9.04 24.86
N TYR A 230 -3.48 7.82 25.38
CA TYR A 230 -2.44 6.82 25.12
C TYR A 230 -3.01 5.72 24.25
N LEU A 231 -2.28 5.37 23.19
CA LEU A 231 -2.61 4.22 22.36
C LEU A 231 -2.11 2.94 23.03
N SER A 232 -2.67 1.79 22.68
CA SER A 232 -2.14 0.48 23.08
C SER A 232 -0.93 0.11 22.21
N VAL A 233 -0.35 -1.07 22.42
CA VAL A 233 0.39 -1.75 21.34
C VAL A 233 -0.53 -1.93 20.11
N PRO A 234 -0.04 -1.81 18.87
CA PRO A 234 -0.86 -1.98 17.68
C PRO A 234 -1.39 -3.41 17.55
N SER A 235 -2.52 -3.58 16.87
CA SER A 235 -2.89 -4.88 16.32
C SER A 235 -1.92 -5.29 15.21
N GLU A 236 -1.69 -6.58 15.00
CA GLU A 236 -1.17 -7.07 13.71
C GLU A 236 -1.99 -6.50 12.54
N TYR A 237 -1.31 -6.14 11.45
CA TYR A 237 -2.00 -5.61 10.28
C TYR A 237 -2.87 -6.69 9.61
N LYS A 238 -3.98 -6.26 9.01
CA LYS A 238 -4.72 -7.05 8.02
C LYS A 238 -4.87 -6.24 6.76
N TYR A 239 -4.85 -6.92 5.62
CA TYR A 239 -4.96 -6.28 4.32
C TYR A 239 -6.16 -6.79 3.51
N VAL A 240 -6.64 -5.94 2.60
CA VAL A 240 -7.67 -6.30 1.62
C VAL A 240 -7.32 -5.71 0.26
N THR A 241 -7.23 -6.57 -0.75
CA THR A 241 -7.12 -6.16 -2.16
C THR A 241 -8.51 -5.93 -2.75
N MET A 242 -8.69 -4.79 -3.41
CA MET A 242 -9.95 -4.40 -4.03
C MET A 242 -10.13 -5.05 -5.41
N ASP A 243 -10.45 -6.34 -5.42
CA ASP A 243 -10.47 -7.23 -6.58
C ASP A 243 -11.88 -7.54 -7.16
N TYR A 244 -12.85 -6.66 -6.89
CA TYR A 244 -14.22 -6.89 -7.37
C TYR A 244 -14.27 -6.95 -8.90
N TYR A 245 -13.62 -6.00 -9.56
CA TYR A 245 -13.35 -6.08 -11.01
C TYR A 245 -12.04 -6.83 -11.25
N GLY A 246 -11.64 -6.96 -12.52
CA GLY A 246 -10.31 -7.50 -12.82
C GLY A 246 -9.21 -6.64 -12.18
N CYS A 247 -8.09 -7.25 -11.83
CA CYS A 247 -6.90 -6.53 -11.38
C CYS A 247 -5.59 -7.20 -11.82
N ASP A 248 -4.48 -6.45 -11.77
CA ASP A 248 -3.14 -6.93 -12.10
C ASP A 248 -2.64 -8.05 -11.17
N LYS A 249 -3.04 -8.01 -9.90
CA LYS A 249 -2.66 -9.00 -8.87
C LYS A 249 -3.39 -10.35 -8.99
N GLU A 250 -4.31 -10.52 -9.94
CA GLU A 250 -4.99 -11.79 -10.13
C GLU A 250 -4.04 -12.87 -10.66
N SER A 251 -4.02 -14.03 -9.99
CA SER A 251 -3.35 -15.23 -10.52
C SER A 251 -3.96 -15.67 -11.84
N TYR A 252 -3.19 -16.40 -12.65
CA TYR A 252 -3.68 -16.94 -13.92
C TYR A 252 -5.00 -17.72 -13.77
N VAL A 253 -5.10 -18.58 -12.74
CA VAL A 253 -6.31 -19.36 -12.45
C VAL A 253 -7.50 -18.46 -12.13
N ALA A 254 -7.30 -17.37 -11.37
CA ALA A 254 -8.34 -16.40 -11.07
C ALA A 254 -8.81 -15.67 -12.35
N ARG A 255 -7.87 -15.24 -13.21
CA ARG A 255 -8.17 -14.62 -14.51
C ARG A 255 -8.97 -15.56 -15.42
N VAL A 256 -8.58 -16.83 -15.52
CA VAL A 256 -9.34 -17.86 -16.27
C VAL A 256 -10.75 -18.04 -15.72
N LYS A 257 -10.90 -18.13 -14.40
CA LYS A 257 -12.21 -18.25 -13.74
C LYS A 257 -13.08 -17.01 -14.00
N ARG A 258 -12.48 -15.81 -14.00
CA ARG A 258 -13.20 -14.57 -14.32
C ARG A 258 -13.61 -14.54 -15.79
N ALA A 259 -12.69 -14.72 -16.71
CA ALA A 259 -12.93 -14.59 -18.15
C ALA A 259 -13.80 -15.70 -18.75
N TYR A 260 -13.68 -16.92 -18.24
CA TYR A 260 -14.26 -18.10 -18.88
C TYR A 260 -15.12 -18.94 -17.93
N GLY A 261 -14.93 -18.81 -16.62
CA GLY A 261 -15.50 -19.69 -15.59
C GLY A 261 -14.69 -20.95 -15.36
N SER A 262 -14.01 -21.47 -16.38
CA SER A 262 -12.98 -22.52 -16.30
C SER A 262 -12.30 -22.70 -17.66
N GLU A 263 -11.14 -23.36 -17.71
CA GLU A 263 -10.48 -23.71 -18.97
C GLU A 263 -11.34 -24.61 -19.86
N LYS A 264 -12.08 -25.56 -19.27
CA LYS A 264 -13.03 -26.41 -19.99
C LYS A 264 -14.08 -25.57 -20.73
N LYS A 265 -14.59 -24.52 -20.08
CA LYS A 265 -15.54 -23.59 -20.70
C LYS A 265 -14.88 -22.73 -21.77
N MET A 266 -13.64 -22.31 -21.58
CA MET A 266 -12.86 -21.61 -22.62
C MET A 266 -12.77 -22.46 -23.90
N LYS A 267 -12.24 -23.69 -23.81
CA LYS A 267 -12.09 -24.61 -24.95
C LYS A 267 -13.44 -24.90 -25.63
N LYS A 268 -14.51 -25.11 -24.85
CA LYS A 268 -15.85 -25.43 -25.38
C LYS A 268 -16.53 -24.24 -26.05
N ASN A 269 -16.50 -23.06 -25.42
CA ASN A 269 -17.34 -21.92 -25.81
C ASN A 269 -16.71 -21.03 -26.88
N PHE A 270 -15.42 -21.20 -27.17
CA PHE A 270 -14.71 -20.38 -28.16
C PHE A 270 -14.17 -21.21 -29.33
N LYS A 271 -14.61 -22.47 -29.48
CA LYS A 271 -14.23 -23.36 -30.60
C LYS A 271 -14.71 -22.85 -31.97
N THR A 272 -15.84 -22.15 -32.02
CA THR A 272 -16.42 -21.61 -33.25
C THR A 272 -16.90 -20.18 -33.04
N GLU A 273 -16.94 -19.40 -34.11
CA GLU A 273 -17.39 -18.00 -34.07
C GLU A 273 -18.79 -17.88 -33.47
N LYS A 274 -19.73 -18.72 -33.92
CA LYS A 274 -21.10 -18.76 -33.40
C LYS A 274 -21.15 -18.97 -31.88
N LYS A 275 -20.25 -19.80 -31.32
CA LYS A 275 -20.19 -20.03 -29.86
C LYS A 275 -19.52 -18.86 -29.13
N ALA A 276 -18.44 -18.31 -29.69
CA ALA A 276 -17.73 -17.16 -29.15
C ALA A 276 -18.62 -15.91 -29.08
N ARG A 277 -19.38 -15.63 -30.15
CA ARG A 277 -20.36 -14.52 -30.19
C ARG A 277 -21.40 -14.59 -29.07
N LYS A 278 -21.84 -15.80 -28.66
CA LYS A 278 -22.74 -16.00 -27.50
C LYS A 278 -22.09 -15.68 -26.13
N GLN A 279 -20.77 -15.57 -26.09
CA GLN A 279 -20.03 -15.14 -24.90
C GLN A 279 -19.74 -13.64 -24.91
N MET A 280 -20.13 -12.92 -25.96
CA MET A 280 -19.93 -11.48 -26.06
C MET A 280 -21.12 -10.70 -25.53
N LYS A 281 -20.86 -9.44 -25.15
CA LYS A 281 -21.85 -8.43 -24.82
C LYS A 281 -21.35 -7.08 -25.34
N THR A 282 -22.23 -6.34 -26.01
CA THR A 282 -21.95 -4.95 -26.38
C THR A 282 -22.20 -4.05 -25.17
N ILE A 283 -21.20 -3.27 -24.79
CA ILE A 283 -21.30 -2.26 -23.75
C ILE A 283 -21.25 -0.86 -24.35
N LYS A 284 -21.85 0.10 -23.64
CA LYS A 284 -21.81 1.53 -23.96
C LYS A 284 -20.77 2.21 -23.06
N ILE A 285 -19.83 2.93 -23.64
CA ILE A 285 -18.80 3.70 -22.92
C ILE A 285 -18.85 5.18 -23.31
N LYS A 286 -18.49 6.05 -22.36
CA LYS A 286 -18.23 7.47 -22.62
C LYS A 286 -16.73 7.67 -22.79
N VAL A 287 -16.33 8.47 -23.76
CA VAL A 287 -14.92 8.82 -24.01
C VAL A 287 -14.80 10.30 -24.32
N TRP A 288 -13.59 10.83 -24.16
CA TRP A 288 -13.23 12.13 -24.72
C TRP A 288 -12.79 11.93 -26.17
N ASP A 289 -13.35 12.72 -27.08
CA ASP A 289 -12.94 12.80 -28.47
C ASP A 289 -13.09 14.24 -28.96
N TYR A 290 -12.51 14.60 -30.10
CA TYR A 290 -12.70 15.91 -30.70
C TYR A 290 -14.01 15.99 -31.50
N ARG A 291 -14.68 17.14 -31.42
CA ARG A 291 -15.93 17.39 -32.17
C ARG A 291 -15.74 17.28 -33.69
N LYS A 292 -14.64 17.84 -34.23
CA LYS A 292 -14.31 17.82 -35.66
C LYS A 292 -12.78 17.82 -35.84
N GLY A 293 -12.18 16.64 -35.89
CA GLY A 293 -10.72 16.45 -36.04
C GLY A 293 -9.90 17.03 -34.88
N LYS A 294 -8.57 16.81 -34.90
CA LYS A 294 -7.64 17.15 -33.80
C LYS A 294 -7.63 18.62 -33.36
N LYS A 295 -8.12 19.54 -34.19
CA LYS A 295 -8.21 20.99 -33.91
C LYS A 295 -9.50 21.40 -33.20
N GLY A 296 -10.47 20.51 -33.09
CA GLY A 296 -11.76 20.79 -32.44
C GLY A 296 -11.66 20.83 -30.91
N LYS A 297 -12.74 21.27 -30.24
CA LYS A 297 -12.88 21.13 -28.78
C LYS A 297 -13.07 19.66 -28.41
N LYS A 298 -12.44 19.21 -27.31
CA LYS A 298 -12.73 17.90 -26.69
C LYS A 298 -14.18 17.89 -26.21
N VAL A 299 -14.92 16.86 -26.59
CA VAL A 299 -16.33 16.63 -26.24
C VAL A 299 -16.51 15.19 -25.78
N THR A 300 -17.58 14.95 -25.03
CA THR A 300 -17.99 13.58 -24.70
C THR A 300 -18.60 12.92 -25.93
N LYS A 301 -18.07 11.75 -26.32
CA LYS A 301 -18.70 10.85 -27.30
C LYS A 301 -19.08 9.53 -26.64
N THR A 302 -20.09 8.90 -27.21
CA THR A 302 -20.47 7.53 -26.87
C THR A 302 -19.84 6.58 -27.87
N LYS A 303 -19.22 5.51 -27.37
CA LYS A 303 -18.76 4.38 -28.19
C LYS A 303 -19.38 3.08 -27.71
N TYR A 304 -19.47 2.12 -28.61
CA TYR A 304 -19.99 0.78 -28.34
C TYR A 304 -18.87 -0.23 -28.55
N LEU A 305 -18.67 -1.10 -27.56
CA LEU A 305 -17.60 -2.09 -27.58
C LEU A 305 -18.18 -3.47 -27.32
N THR A 306 -17.93 -4.41 -28.23
CA THR A 306 -18.30 -5.81 -28.06
C THR A 306 -17.19 -6.52 -27.30
N VAL A 307 -17.48 -6.98 -26.08
CA VAL A 307 -16.50 -7.51 -25.13
C VAL A 307 -16.94 -8.85 -24.56
N ASN A 308 -16.04 -9.59 -23.90
CA ASN A 308 -16.42 -10.77 -23.14
C ASN A 308 -17.48 -10.40 -22.08
N LYS A 309 -18.64 -11.06 -22.08
CA LYS A 309 -19.76 -10.74 -21.19
C LYS A 309 -19.43 -10.85 -19.71
N ARG A 310 -18.44 -11.67 -19.33
CA ARG A 310 -17.98 -11.81 -17.94
C ARG A 310 -17.04 -10.68 -17.51
N LEU A 311 -16.33 -10.06 -18.46
CA LEU A 311 -15.47 -8.89 -18.23
C LEU A 311 -16.17 -7.56 -18.53
N ALA A 312 -17.39 -7.59 -19.07
CA ALA A 312 -18.16 -6.38 -19.34
C ALA A 312 -18.24 -5.41 -18.15
N PRO A 313 -18.47 -5.85 -16.89
CA PRO A 313 -18.43 -4.94 -15.74
C PRO A 313 -17.05 -4.31 -15.51
N THR A 314 -15.98 -5.09 -15.65
CA THR A 314 -14.58 -4.63 -15.53
C THR A 314 -14.27 -3.56 -16.57
N ILE A 315 -14.51 -3.87 -17.85
CA ILE A 315 -14.18 -2.96 -18.95
C ILE A 315 -15.03 -1.69 -18.90
N GLN A 316 -16.30 -1.80 -18.51
CA GLN A 316 -17.15 -0.63 -18.32
C GLN A 316 -16.64 0.28 -17.19
N GLN A 317 -16.11 -0.31 -16.10
CA GLN A 317 -15.53 0.44 -15.01
C GLN A 317 -14.19 1.10 -15.41
N ILE A 318 -13.32 0.40 -16.14
CA ILE A 318 -12.08 0.95 -16.73
C ILE A 318 -12.38 2.24 -17.49
N PHE A 319 -13.29 2.20 -18.47
CA PHE A 319 -13.59 3.38 -19.29
C PHE A 319 -14.34 4.47 -18.54
N LYS A 320 -15.10 4.13 -17.50
CA LYS A 320 -15.68 5.12 -16.59
C LYS A 320 -14.58 5.90 -15.85
N GLU A 321 -13.54 5.20 -15.40
CA GLU A 321 -12.43 5.80 -14.68
C GLU A 321 -11.56 6.65 -15.60
N ILE A 322 -11.20 6.14 -16.78
CA ILE A 322 -10.47 6.89 -17.82
C ILE A 322 -11.22 8.17 -18.23
N TYR A 323 -12.54 8.09 -18.41
CA TYR A 323 -13.36 9.24 -18.77
C TYR A 323 -13.35 10.34 -17.70
N ASN A 324 -13.35 9.96 -16.42
CA ASN A 324 -13.35 10.88 -15.29
C ASN A 324 -11.95 11.39 -14.91
N ASN A 325 -10.88 10.79 -15.46
CA ASN A 325 -9.50 11.20 -15.19
C ASN A 325 -9.20 12.60 -15.76
N LYS A 326 -8.36 13.36 -15.04
CA LYS A 326 -7.96 14.73 -15.39
C LYS A 326 -7.23 14.82 -16.74
N GLU A 327 -6.52 13.76 -17.16
CA GLU A 327 -5.79 13.71 -18.43
C GLU A 327 -6.74 13.82 -19.65
N LYS A 328 -8.00 13.37 -19.52
CA LYS A 328 -9.00 13.36 -20.59
C LYS A 328 -8.41 12.77 -21.89
N GLN A 329 -7.81 11.59 -21.77
CA GLN A 329 -7.20 10.87 -22.89
C GLN A 329 -8.20 10.74 -24.04
N VAL A 330 -7.76 11.07 -25.25
CA VAL A 330 -8.62 11.14 -26.42
C VAL A 330 -8.69 9.78 -27.08
N ILE A 331 -9.91 9.27 -27.31
CA ILE A 331 -10.18 7.96 -27.90
C ILE A 331 -11.13 8.17 -29.08
N HIS A 332 -10.57 8.29 -30.29
CA HIS A 332 -11.34 8.50 -31.52
C HIS A 332 -11.66 7.18 -32.22
N ASP A 333 -10.87 6.13 -31.98
CA ASP A 333 -11.09 4.78 -32.48
C ASP A 333 -10.82 3.72 -31.39
N ILE A 334 -11.64 2.67 -31.35
CA ILE A 334 -11.51 1.58 -30.37
C ILE A 334 -12.14 0.29 -30.87
N GLY A 335 -11.42 -0.82 -30.70
CA GLY A 335 -11.87 -2.18 -31.03
C GLY A 335 -11.65 -3.17 -29.89
N CYS A 336 -12.42 -4.26 -29.85
CA CYS A 336 -12.22 -5.35 -28.88
C CYS A 336 -12.45 -6.72 -29.53
N TYR A 337 -13.67 -7.26 -29.50
CA TYR A 337 -13.94 -8.58 -30.06
C TYR A 337 -13.79 -8.62 -31.60
N SER A 338 -12.98 -9.56 -32.07
CA SER A 338 -12.92 -10.00 -33.46
C SER A 338 -12.58 -11.49 -33.45
N TYR A 339 -13.30 -12.32 -34.21
CA TYR A 339 -13.06 -13.76 -34.21
C TYR A 339 -11.82 -14.12 -35.05
N ARG A 340 -10.65 -13.89 -34.46
CA ARG A 340 -9.32 -14.13 -35.00
C ARG A 340 -8.38 -14.65 -33.91
N ALA A 341 -7.28 -15.30 -34.27
CA ALA A 341 -6.31 -15.79 -33.30
C ALA A 341 -5.86 -14.69 -32.31
N GLY A 342 -5.58 -15.09 -31.06
CA GLY A 342 -5.20 -14.18 -29.96
C GLY A 342 -6.38 -13.72 -29.10
N GLU A 343 -6.13 -12.82 -28.14
CA GLU A 343 -7.12 -12.42 -27.13
C GLU A 343 -8.36 -11.70 -27.67
N HIS A 344 -8.33 -11.23 -28.91
CA HIS A 344 -9.49 -10.64 -29.59
C HIS A 344 -10.64 -11.64 -29.77
N MET A 345 -10.40 -12.93 -30.08
CA MET A 345 -11.51 -13.90 -30.21
C MET A 345 -12.24 -14.14 -28.90
N TYR A 346 -11.58 -13.84 -27.77
CA TYR A 346 -12.15 -14.00 -26.45
C TYR A 346 -12.84 -12.72 -25.96
N GLY A 347 -12.73 -11.60 -26.69
CA GLY A 347 -13.20 -10.29 -26.26
C GLY A 347 -12.43 -9.76 -25.05
N LEU A 348 -11.12 -10.05 -25.00
CA LEU A 348 -10.22 -9.75 -23.88
C LEU A 348 -9.03 -8.87 -24.27
N ALA A 349 -8.91 -8.52 -25.55
CA ALA A 349 -7.97 -7.52 -26.04
C ALA A 349 -8.73 -6.26 -26.50
N ILE A 350 -8.14 -5.10 -26.28
CA ILE A 350 -8.68 -3.80 -26.68
C ILE A 350 -7.60 -3.05 -27.45
N ASP A 351 -7.91 -2.66 -28.69
CA ASP A 351 -7.05 -1.82 -29.51
C ASP A 351 -7.59 -0.38 -29.50
N VAL A 352 -6.72 0.61 -29.29
CA VAL A 352 -7.11 2.01 -29.13
C VAL A 352 -6.33 2.93 -30.06
N ASN A 353 -7.05 3.74 -30.86
CA ASN A 353 -6.49 4.64 -31.86
C ASN A 353 -5.36 3.96 -32.68
N ALA A 354 -5.67 2.83 -33.31
CA ALA A 354 -4.69 1.90 -33.88
C ALA A 354 -3.69 2.56 -34.84
N ASN A 355 -4.13 3.56 -35.61
CA ASN A 355 -3.27 4.29 -36.53
C ASN A 355 -2.18 5.13 -35.83
N GLU A 356 -2.51 5.76 -34.70
CA GLU A 356 -1.63 6.63 -33.92
C GLU A 356 -0.90 5.92 -32.77
N ASN A 357 -1.16 4.62 -32.63
CA ASN A 357 -0.51 3.72 -31.68
C ASN A 357 -0.07 2.45 -32.40
N TYR A 358 0.76 2.61 -33.43
CA TYR A 358 1.20 1.51 -34.28
C TYR A 358 1.75 0.27 -33.53
N MET A 359 1.78 -0.85 -34.24
CA MET A 359 2.50 -2.06 -33.85
C MET A 359 3.80 -2.12 -34.65
N ILE A 360 4.92 -2.29 -33.96
CA ILE A 360 6.25 -2.41 -34.56
C ILE A 360 6.96 -3.67 -34.08
N ASP A 361 7.84 -4.20 -34.94
CA ASP A 361 8.81 -5.24 -34.59
C ASP A 361 10.21 -4.74 -34.97
N GLY A 362 10.96 -4.28 -33.97
CA GLY A 362 12.16 -3.48 -34.21
C GLY A 362 11.82 -2.18 -34.97
N LYS A 363 12.31 -2.05 -36.21
CA LYS A 363 12.03 -0.89 -37.08
C LYS A 363 10.87 -1.13 -38.06
N LYS A 364 10.37 -2.36 -38.17
CA LYS A 364 9.31 -2.71 -39.12
C LYS A 364 7.95 -2.35 -38.54
N VAL A 365 7.18 -1.55 -39.27
CA VAL A 365 5.76 -1.30 -38.94
C VAL A 365 4.93 -2.50 -39.39
N LEU A 366 4.14 -3.05 -38.48
CA LEU A 366 3.24 -4.19 -38.72
C LEU A 366 1.78 -3.75 -38.86
N ALA A 367 1.36 -2.74 -38.11
CA ALA A 367 0.01 -2.16 -38.17
C ALA A 367 0.02 -0.71 -37.69
N GLY A 368 -0.90 0.12 -38.19
CA GLY A 368 -0.92 1.56 -37.91
C GLY A 368 0.21 2.32 -38.62
N SER A 369 0.40 3.59 -38.25
CA SER A 369 1.31 4.48 -38.97
C SER A 369 2.42 5.07 -38.11
N TYR A 370 2.13 5.45 -36.86
CA TYR A 370 3.11 6.08 -35.98
C TYR A 370 2.75 5.95 -34.51
N TRP A 371 3.68 6.35 -33.64
CA TRP A 371 3.44 6.64 -32.23
C TRP A 371 4.20 7.91 -31.88
N LYS A 372 3.47 9.01 -31.60
CA LYS A 372 4.03 10.34 -31.32
C LYS A 372 3.44 10.95 -30.04
N PRO A 373 3.66 10.35 -28.86
CA PRO A 373 3.23 10.92 -27.57
C PRO A 373 3.63 12.39 -27.43
N LYS A 374 2.83 13.17 -26.69
CA LYS A 374 2.98 14.63 -26.47
C LYS A 374 2.75 15.51 -27.71
N LYS A 375 3.08 15.03 -28.91
CA LYS A 375 2.84 15.74 -30.18
C LYS A 375 1.44 15.46 -30.73
N ASP A 376 0.98 14.23 -30.57
CA ASP A 376 -0.33 13.79 -31.03
C ASP A 376 -1.21 13.34 -29.86
N PRO A 377 -2.36 13.99 -29.60
CA PRO A 377 -3.25 13.60 -28.50
C PRO A 377 -3.91 12.23 -28.68
N TYR A 378 -3.87 11.63 -29.88
CA TYR A 378 -4.35 10.27 -30.11
C TYR A 378 -3.28 9.20 -29.79
N SER A 379 -2.00 9.57 -29.77
CA SER A 379 -0.91 8.68 -29.36
C SER A 379 -0.82 8.59 -27.83
N ILE A 380 -1.03 7.40 -27.29
CA ILE A 380 -1.09 7.13 -25.84
C ILE A 380 0.34 6.93 -25.28
N PRO A 381 0.83 7.78 -24.37
CA PRO A 381 2.13 7.60 -23.72
C PRO A 381 2.17 6.35 -22.83
N ASP A 382 3.34 5.68 -22.71
CA ASP A 382 3.53 4.50 -21.84
C ASP A 382 3.20 4.79 -20.37
N ASN A 383 3.55 5.98 -19.89
CA ASN A 383 3.40 6.38 -18.50
C ASN A 383 2.13 7.18 -18.21
N SER A 384 1.18 7.21 -19.16
CA SER A 384 -0.10 7.93 -19.01
C SER A 384 -1.00 7.31 -17.95
N GLN A 385 -1.95 8.09 -17.44
CA GLN A 385 -2.99 7.57 -16.55
C GLN A 385 -3.86 6.53 -17.25
N PHE A 386 -4.01 6.63 -18.58
CA PHE A 386 -4.68 5.60 -19.37
C PHE A 386 -4.02 4.23 -19.17
N VAL A 387 -2.70 4.13 -19.41
CA VAL A 387 -1.97 2.85 -19.30
C VAL A 387 -1.95 2.34 -17.86
N LYS A 388 -1.75 3.23 -16.88
CA LYS A 388 -1.78 2.87 -15.45
C LYS A 388 -3.13 2.29 -15.02
N ILE A 389 -4.24 2.93 -15.42
CA ILE A 389 -5.59 2.42 -15.14
C ILE A 389 -5.80 1.07 -15.83
N MET A 390 -5.45 0.92 -17.11
CA MET A 390 -5.57 -0.37 -17.81
C MET A 390 -4.81 -1.47 -17.06
N LYS A 391 -3.54 -1.23 -16.71
CA LYS A 391 -2.68 -2.17 -15.97
C LYS A 391 -3.34 -2.59 -14.67
N ARG A 392 -3.78 -1.65 -13.84
CA ARG A 392 -4.38 -1.93 -12.53
C ARG A 392 -5.64 -2.80 -12.60
N TYR A 393 -6.39 -2.74 -13.71
CA TYR A 393 -7.53 -3.64 -13.94
C TYR A 393 -7.15 -4.97 -14.62
N GLY A 394 -5.84 -5.23 -14.77
CA GLY A 394 -5.27 -6.45 -15.32
C GLY A 394 -5.04 -6.43 -16.84
N PHE A 395 -5.19 -5.30 -17.52
CA PHE A 395 -4.95 -5.18 -18.96
C PHE A 395 -3.57 -4.59 -19.25
N TYR A 396 -2.69 -5.36 -19.88
CA TYR A 396 -1.32 -4.97 -20.15
C TYR A 396 -1.16 -4.51 -21.59
N ARG A 397 -0.35 -3.47 -21.80
CA ARG A 397 0.03 -3.04 -23.14
C ARG A 397 0.91 -4.10 -23.81
N GLY A 398 0.65 -4.41 -25.08
CA GLY A 398 1.39 -5.40 -25.84
C GLY A 398 2.86 -4.99 -26.04
N ALA A 399 3.77 -5.48 -25.21
CA ALA A 399 5.19 -5.15 -25.28
C ALA A 399 6.04 -6.41 -25.12
N TRP A 400 6.20 -7.19 -26.19
CA TRP A 400 6.85 -8.50 -26.19
C TRP A 400 8.24 -8.45 -26.82
N GLY A 401 9.29 -8.31 -26.00
CA GLY A 401 10.67 -8.19 -26.47
C GLY A 401 10.84 -6.99 -27.40
N LYS A 402 11.30 -7.23 -28.63
CA LYS A 402 11.48 -6.21 -29.68
C LYS A 402 10.16 -5.72 -30.29
N ARG A 403 9.06 -6.46 -30.09
CA ARG A 403 7.73 -6.10 -30.58
C ARG A 403 7.06 -5.16 -29.60
N LYS A 404 6.63 -4.00 -30.10
CA LYS A 404 5.88 -2.99 -29.33
C LYS A 404 4.58 -2.73 -30.06
N ASP A 405 3.49 -3.14 -29.44
CA ASP A 405 2.13 -2.94 -29.88
C ASP A 405 1.48 -1.88 -29.01
N TYR A 406 1.56 -0.63 -29.45
CA TYR A 406 1.17 0.53 -28.65
C TYR A 406 -0.36 0.70 -28.56
N MET A 407 -1.12 0.10 -29.47
CA MET A 407 -2.58 0.15 -29.51
C MET A 407 -3.20 -0.93 -28.61
N HIS A 408 -2.50 -2.05 -28.43
CA HIS A 408 -3.06 -3.27 -27.88
C HIS A 408 -2.97 -3.35 -26.36
N PHE A 409 -4.08 -3.68 -25.72
CA PHE A 409 -4.17 -3.95 -24.29
C PHE A 409 -4.90 -5.28 -24.06
N SER A 410 -4.23 -6.27 -23.46
CA SER A 410 -4.77 -7.62 -23.30
C SER A 410 -4.82 -8.08 -21.84
N TYR A 411 -5.82 -8.89 -21.50
CA TYR A 411 -6.11 -9.31 -20.12
C TYR A 411 -5.22 -10.45 -19.64
N PHE A 412 -4.60 -11.23 -20.54
CA PHE A 412 -3.55 -12.18 -20.16
C PHE A 412 -2.15 -11.68 -20.50
N GLY A 413 -2.01 -10.49 -21.08
CA GLY A 413 -0.72 -9.91 -21.48
C GLY A 413 -0.07 -10.65 -22.64
N THR A 414 -0.88 -11.41 -23.41
CA THR A 414 -0.44 -12.22 -24.55
C THR A 414 -0.83 -11.63 -25.88
#